data_AF-K4L178-F1
#
_entry.id   AF-K4L178-F1
#
_cell.length_a   1.000
_cell.length_b   1.000
_cell.length_c   1.000
_cell.angle_alpha   90.00
_cell.angle_beta   90.00
_cell.angle_gamma   90.00
#
_symmetry.space_group_name_H-M   'P 1'
#
loop_
_entity.id
_entity.type
_entity.pdbx_description
1 polymer ?
#
loop_
_entity_poly.entity_id
_entity_poly.type
_entity_poly.pdbx_seq_one_letter_code
_entity_poly.pdbx_strand_id
1 'polypeptide(L)' 'MYMLKICRCCDTIVGELEMDDTRPLRMDFSVEIKGNVAYTLCSKCMRELDISGVTYYQ' A
#
# COMPACT_ATOMS: atom_id res chain seq x y z
N MET A 1 -11.24 -13.28 -4.56
CA MET A 1 -10.00 -13.04 -5.36
C MET A 1 -8.96 -12.42 -4.43
N TYR A 2 -7.66 -12.53 -4.69
CA TYR A 2 -6.64 -11.88 -3.86
C TYR A 2 -5.91 -10.79 -4.64
N MET A 3 -5.51 -9.74 -3.94
CA MET A 3 -4.65 -8.67 -4.48
C MET A 3 -3.31 -8.69 -3.77
N LEU A 4 -2.25 -8.37 -4.52
CA LEU A 4 -0.93 -8.22 -3.93
C LEU A 4 -0.75 -6.80 -3.40
N LYS A 5 -0.29 -6.68 -2.17
CA LYS A 5 0.12 -5.41 -1.56
C LYS A 5 1.60 -5.17 -1.84
N ILE A 6 1.93 -4.16 -2.65
CA ILE A 6 3.30 -3.91 -3.12
C ILE A 6 3.78 -2.54 -2.66
N CYS A 7 5.05 -2.45 -2.27
CA CYS A 7 5.69 -1.18 -1.92
C CYS A 7 5.91 -0.32 -3.16
N ARG A 8 5.46 0.94 -3.17
CA ARG A 8 5.68 1.89 -4.29
C ARG A 8 7.13 2.30 -4.50
N CYS A 9 7.97 2.20 -3.47
CA CYS A 9 9.34 2.71 -3.53
C CYS A 9 10.38 1.65 -3.88
N CYS A 10 10.13 0.39 -3.53
CA CYS A 10 11.13 -0.68 -3.67
C CYS A 10 10.53 -1.98 -4.24
N ASP A 11 9.29 -1.92 -4.74
CA ASP A 11 8.55 -3.03 -5.37
C ASP A 11 8.47 -4.32 -4.54
N THR A 12 8.78 -4.23 -3.24
CA THR A 12 8.75 -5.37 -2.33
C THR A 12 7.31 -5.74 -2.02
N ILE A 13 7.00 -7.03 -2.04
CA ILE A 13 5.70 -7.55 -1.63
C ILE A 13 5.58 -7.38 -0.11
N VAL A 14 4.56 -6.62 0.31
CA VAL A 14 4.29 -6.28 1.71
C VAL A 14 3.22 -7.20 2.30
N GLY A 15 2.41 -7.84 1.46
CA GLY A 15 1.42 -8.82 1.87
C GLY A 15 0.38 -9.09 0.79
N GLU A 16 -0.69 -9.76 1.19
CA GLU A 16 -1.80 -10.13 0.33
C GLU A 16 -3.10 -9.61 0.96
N LEU A 17 -4.03 -9.17 0.12
CA LEU A 17 -5.33 -8.67 0.53
C LEU A 17 -6.40 -9.57 -0.06
N GLU A 18 -7.13 -10.26 0.81
CA GLU A 18 -8.30 -11.01 0.40
C GLU A 18 -9.43 -10.04 0.04
N MET A 19 -9.85 -10.03 -1.23
CA MET A 19 -11.10 -9.38 -1.62
C MET A 19 -12.24 -10.34 -1.35
N ASP A 20 -12.99 -10.05 -0.29
CA ASP A 20 -14.28 -10.64 -0.01
C ASP A 20 -15.38 -9.70 -0.55
N ASP A 21 -16.17 -10.16 -1.51
CA ASP A 21 -17.20 -9.38 -2.20
C ASP A 21 -18.30 -8.83 -1.27
N THR A 22 -18.36 -9.28 -0.01
CA THR A 22 -19.40 -8.88 0.95
C THR A 22 -18.97 -7.78 1.91
N ARG A 23 -17.67 -7.44 1.96
CA ARG A 23 -17.16 -6.41 2.87
C ARG A 23 -16.71 -5.21 2.05
N PRO A 24 -17.30 -4.02 2.22
CA PRO A 24 -16.70 -2.81 1.68
C PRO A 24 -15.30 -2.72 2.28
N LEU A 25 -14.29 -2.90 1.44
CA LEU A 25 -12.90 -2.72 1.83
C LEU A 25 -12.85 -1.37 2.52
N ARG A 26 -12.56 -1.37 3.82
CA ARG A 26 -12.10 -0.18 4.52
C ARG A 26 -10.75 0.14 3.91
N MET A 27 -10.78 0.76 2.73
CA MET A 27 -9.65 1.37 2.08
C MET A 27 -9.25 2.51 2.99
N ASP A 28 -8.34 2.23 3.92
CA ASP A 28 -7.51 3.27 4.47
C ASP A 28 -6.95 4.04 3.27
N PHE A 29 -7.22 5.36 3.23
CA PHE A 29 -7.02 6.26 2.10
C PHE A 29 -5.57 6.35 1.56
N SER A 30 -4.66 5.51 2.06
CA SER A 30 -3.25 5.39 1.70
C SER A 30 -2.93 4.31 0.66
N VAL A 31 -3.94 3.51 0.24
CA VAL A 31 -3.74 2.42 -0.73
C VAL A 31 -4.30 2.82 -2.10
N GLU A 32 -3.42 2.88 -3.11
CA GLU A 32 -3.84 3.08 -4.51
C GLU A 32 -3.92 1.72 -5.18
N ILE A 33 -5.05 1.46 -5.82
CA ILE A 33 -5.28 0.20 -6.52
C ILE A 33 -5.15 0.43 -8.02
N LYS A 34 -4.28 -0.34 -8.67
CA LYS A 34 -4.14 -0.36 -10.13
C LYS A 34 -4.26 -1.80 -10.61
N GLY A 35 -5.43 -2.14 -11.17
CA GLY A 35 -5.76 -3.54 -11.51
C GLY A 35 -5.86 -4.41 -10.26
N ASN A 36 -5.13 -5.52 -10.23
CA ASN A 36 -5.10 -6.48 -9.11
C ASN A 36 -3.96 -6.22 -8.10
N VAL A 37 -3.38 -5.02 -8.13
CA VAL A 37 -2.26 -4.62 -7.27
C VAL A 37 -2.66 -3.46 -6.39
N ALA A 38 -2.44 -3.61 -5.09
CA ALA A 38 -2.63 -2.61 -4.07
C ALA A 38 -1.27 -1.99 -3.69
N TYR A 39 -1.06 -0.73 -4.01
CA TYR A 39 0.20 -0.04 -3.77
C TYR A 39 0.22 0.67 -2.40
N THR A 40 1.23 0.37 -1.59
CA THR A 40 1.46 0.88 -0.23
C THR A 40 2.91 1.33 -0.05
N LEU A 41 3.30 1.82 1.13
CA LEU A 41 4.69 1.83 1.59
C LEU A 41 4.97 0.64 2.51
N CYS A 42 6.16 0.03 2.38
CA CYS A 42 6.65 -0.94 3.37
C CYS A 42 7.24 -0.20 4.57
N SER A 43 7.36 -0.87 5.73
CA SER A 43 7.89 -0.27 6.96
C SER A 43 9.30 0.30 6.80
N LYS A 44 10.12 -0.28 5.92
CA LYS A 44 11.46 0.21 5.59
C LYS A 44 11.41 1.56 4.86
N CYS A 45 10.71 1.62 3.73
CA CYS A 45 10.58 2.86 2.96
C CYS A 45 9.81 3.93 3.74
N MET A 46 8.82 3.54 4.53
CA MET A 46 8.10 4.45 5.42
C MET A 46 9.05 5.08 6.45
N ARG A 47 9.93 4.28 7.08
CA ARG A 47 10.92 4.77 8.04
C ARG A 47 11.97 5.67 7.36
N GLU A 48 12.42 5.32 6.16
CA GLU A 48 13.35 6.15 5.39
C GLU A 48 12.73 7.50 5.01
N LEU A 49 11.43 7.51 4.65
CA LEU A 49 10.68 8.73 4.35
C LEU A 49 10.42 9.58 5.60
N ASP A 50 10.09 8.94 6.72
CA ASP A 50 9.87 9.59 8.03
C ASP A 50 11.16 10.25 8.55
N ILE A 51 12.31 9.57 8.39
CA ILE A 51 13.65 10.12 8.67
C ILE A 51 14.00 11.24 7.68
N SER A 52 13.53 11.16 6.43
CA SER A 52 13.83 12.16 5.40
C SER A 52 12.98 13.42 5.49
N GLY A 53 11.99 13.50 6.40
CA GLY A 53 11.19 14.72 6.62
C GLY A 53 10.51 15.26 5.37
N VAL A 54 10.28 14.43 4.34
CA VAL A 54 9.66 14.88 3.10
C VAL A 54 8.15 14.82 3.28
N THR A 55 7.60 15.98 3.59
CA THR A 55 6.18 16.31 3.59
C THR A 55 5.61 16.05 2.19
N TYR A 56 5.05 14.86 1.95
CA TYR A 56 4.15 14.63 0.81
C TYR A 56 2.71 14.67 1.32
N TYR A 57 2.22 15.89 1.50
CA TYR A 57 0.81 16.22 1.36
C TYR A 57 0.72 17.41 0.42
N GLN A 58 0.32 17.16 -0.82
CA GLN A 58 -0.59 18.01 -1.57
C GLN A 58 -1.15 17.25 -2.77
#